data_AF-A0A538A4K4-F1
#
_entry.id   AF-A0A538A4K4-F1
#
_cell.length_a   1.000
_cell.length_b   1.000
_cell.length_c   1.000
_cell.angle_alpha   90.00
_cell.angle_beta   90.00
_cell.angle_gamma   90.00
#
_symmetry.space_group_name_H-M   'P 1'
#
loop_
_entity.id
_entity.type
_entity.pdbx_description
1 polymer ?
#
loop_
_entity_poly.entity_id
_entity_poly.type
_entity_poly.pdbx_seq_one_letter_code
_entity_poly.pdbx_strand_id
1 'polypeptide(L)'
;TATVICGTGSNDTRHSAHLTAEACRAGAHAVLVVTPYYNKPNRAGLRAHFSTVAEAAVETPMILYNIPSRTVINLSPEFMSELAAEIDNVVGVKQANDDELGPIEGLDVLAGNDAIFLRCLEIGGTGGILVSSHLVGPEMRELYEAATSGDLDRAREIH
;
A
#
# COMPACT_ATOMS: atom_id res chain seq x y z
N THR A 1 13.10 9.23 14.76
CA THR A 1 13.40 7.90 14.18
C THR A 1 12.65 7.77 12.87
N ALA A 2 13.17 7.02 11.90
CA ALA A 2 12.51 6.82 10.62
C ALA A 2 11.81 5.45 10.61
N THR A 3 10.58 5.41 10.10
CA THR A 3 9.87 4.15 9.81
C THR A 3 10.36 3.59 8.48
N VAL A 4 10.69 2.30 8.45
CA VAL A 4 11.19 1.61 7.25
C VAL A 4 10.18 0.55 6.83
N ILE A 5 9.61 0.73 5.63
CA ILE A 5 8.69 -0.21 4.99
C ILE A 5 9.45 -0.89 3.85
N CYS A 6 9.65 -2.21 3.92
CA CYS A 6 10.43 -2.95 2.93
C CYS A 6 9.55 -3.53 1.83
N GLY A 7 9.88 -3.26 0.56
CA GLY A 7 9.23 -3.93 -0.57
C GLY A 7 9.72 -5.37 -0.71
N THR A 8 8.80 -6.33 -0.58
CA THR A 8 9.15 -7.77 -0.58
C THR A 8 8.29 -8.59 -1.55
N GLY A 9 7.28 -7.98 -2.17
CA GLY A 9 6.37 -8.64 -3.10
C GLY A 9 7.04 -9.13 -4.38
N SER A 10 6.62 -10.31 -4.84
CA SER A 10 7.02 -10.95 -6.09
C SER A 10 5.85 -11.74 -6.68
N ASN A 11 5.94 -12.13 -7.95
CA ASN A 11 4.97 -13.04 -8.55
C ASN A 11 5.19 -14.52 -8.20
N ASP A 12 6.28 -14.83 -7.49
CA ASP A 12 6.53 -16.13 -6.86
C ASP A 12 6.23 -16.02 -5.36
N THR A 13 5.21 -16.75 -4.88
CA THR A 13 4.80 -16.76 -3.48
C THR A 13 5.92 -17.19 -2.53
N ARG A 14 6.72 -18.19 -2.90
CA ARG A 14 7.82 -18.67 -2.04
C ARG A 14 8.90 -17.61 -1.93
N HIS A 15 9.22 -16.93 -3.04
CA HIS A 15 10.21 -15.87 -3.05
C HIS A 15 9.74 -14.66 -2.23
N SER A 16 8.48 -14.26 -2.40
CA SER A 16 7.85 -13.16 -1.64
C SER A 16 7.87 -13.44 -0.13
N ALA A 17 7.50 -14.66 0.29
CA ALA A 17 7.56 -15.07 1.69
C ALA A 17 8.99 -15.10 2.23
N HIS A 18 9.96 -15.58 1.45
CA HIS A 18 11.37 -15.58 1.83
C HIS A 18 11.90 -14.15 2.06
N LEU A 19 11.70 -13.23 1.09
CA LEU A 19 12.13 -11.84 1.23
C LEU A 19 11.44 -11.12 2.38
N THR A 20 10.17 -11.44 2.63
CA THR A 20 9.41 -10.91 3.77
C THR A 20 10.03 -11.33 5.10
N ALA A 21 10.30 -12.63 5.28
CA ALA A 21 10.94 -13.12 6.49
C ALA A 21 12.33 -12.48 6.73
N GLU A 22 13.12 -12.31 5.66
CA GLU A 22 14.44 -11.66 5.76
C GLU A 22 14.32 -10.16 6.10
N ALA A 23 13.36 -9.45 5.52
CA ALA A 23 13.08 -8.05 5.87
C ALA A 23 12.67 -7.90 7.34
N CYS A 24 11.80 -8.77 7.83
CA CYS A 24 11.39 -8.80 9.24
C CYS A 24 12.60 -9.06 10.16
N ARG A 25 13.46 -10.02 9.83
CA ARG A 25 14.72 -10.27 10.58
C ARG A 25 15.67 -9.09 10.58
N ALA A 26 15.68 -8.30 9.51
CA ALA A 26 16.48 -7.08 9.39
C ALA A 26 15.89 -5.88 10.15
N GLY A 27 14.71 -6.02 10.77
CA GLY A 27 14.05 -4.96 11.54
C GLY A 27 13.16 -4.03 10.72
N ALA A 28 12.59 -4.51 9.62
CA ALA A 28 11.53 -3.79 8.90
C ALA A 28 10.35 -3.48 9.85
N HIS A 29 9.82 -2.27 9.78
CA HIS A 29 8.66 -1.86 10.60
C HIS A 29 7.34 -2.29 9.96
N ALA A 30 7.34 -2.50 8.65
CA ALA A 30 6.25 -3.05 7.85
C ALA A 30 6.81 -3.58 6.52
N VAL A 31 6.01 -4.33 5.78
CA VAL A 31 6.35 -4.82 4.44
C VAL A 31 5.33 -4.38 3.39
N LEU A 32 5.80 -4.14 2.16
CA LEU A 32 4.98 -3.75 1.02
C LEU A 32 4.96 -4.88 0.00
N VAL A 33 3.79 -5.47 -0.23
CA VAL A 33 3.63 -6.68 -1.04
C VAL A 33 2.77 -6.39 -2.26
N VAL A 34 3.43 -6.31 -3.42
CA VAL A 34 2.77 -6.10 -4.72
C VAL A 34 1.94 -7.31 -5.14
N THR A 35 0.78 -7.04 -5.74
CA THR A 35 -0.01 -8.07 -6.41
C THR A 35 0.85 -8.83 -7.43
N PRO A 36 0.81 -10.18 -7.46
CA PRO A 36 1.56 -10.98 -8.43
C PRO A 36 1.34 -10.53 -9.88
N TYR A 37 2.44 -10.16 -10.53
CA TYR A 37 2.50 -9.70 -11.91
C TYR A 37 2.85 -10.84 -12.88
N TYR A 38 2.61 -10.64 -14.18
CA TYR A 38 2.91 -11.58 -15.28
C TYR A 38 2.07 -12.86 -15.30
N ASN A 39 2.05 -13.65 -14.22
CA ASN A 39 1.42 -14.98 -14.17
C ASN A 39 -0.10 -14.96 -13.94
N LYS A 40 -0.67 -13.81 -13.59
CA LYS A 40 -2.11 -13.55 -13.50
C LYS A 40 -2.90 -14.60 -12.68
N PRO A 41 -2.57 -14.84 -11.40
CA PRO A 41 -3.32 -15.78 -10.56
C PRO A 41 -4.79 -15.38 -10.43
N ASN A 42 -5.64 -16.39 -10.22
CA ASN A 42 -7.05 -16.17 -9.90
C ASN A 42 -7.24 -15.70 -8.44
N ARG A 43 -8.46 -15.35 -8.06
CA ARG A 43 -8.79 -14.85 -6.70
C ARG A 43 -8.33 -15.80 -5.58
N ALA A 44 -8.53 -17.12 -5.75
CA ALA A 44 -8.07 -18.11 -4.78
C ALA A 44 -6.54 -18.14 -4.66
N GLY A 45 -5.83 -18.01 -5.78
CA GLY A 45 -4.37 -17.91 -5.80
C GLY A 45 -3.84 -16.61 -5.18
N LEU A 46 -4.54 -15.49 -5.38
CA LEU A 46 -4.22 -14.22 -4.73
C LEU A 46 -4.39 -14.31 -3.21
N ARG A 47 -5.51 -14.88 -2.74
CA ARG A 47 -5.74 -15.13 -1.32
C ARG A 47 -4.63 -15.99 -0.72
N ALA A 48 -4.34 -17.14 -1.35
CA ALA A 48 -3.26 -18.01 -0.90
C ALA A 48 -1.88 -17.34 -0.91
N HIS A 49 -1.60 -16.49 -1.90
CA HIS A 49 -0.37 -15.71 -1.97
C HIS A 49 -0.23 -14.77 -0.78
N PHE A 50 -1.22 -13.91 -0.54
CA PHE A 50 -1.16 -12.94 0.55
C PHE A 50 -1.15 -13.61 1.92
N SER A 51 -1.94 -14.66 2.14
CA SER A 51 -1.91 -15.42 3.41
C SER A 51 -0.53 -16.03 3.67
N THR A 52 0.09 -16.67 2.66
CA THR A 52 1.44 -17.27 2.82
C THR A 52 2.50 -16.22 3.14
N VAL A 53 2.42 -15.04 2.52
CA VAL A 53 3.38 -13.95 2.76
C VAL A 53 3.15 -13.31 4.14
N ALA A 54 1.89 -13.15 4.54
CA ALA A 54 1.50 -12.68 5.86
C ALA A 54 2.00 -13.59 7.00
N GLU A 55 1.91 -14.91 6.83
CA GLU A 55 2.47 -15.89 7.78
C GLU A 55 3.99 -15.70 7.97
N ALA A 56 4.71 -15.31 6.91
CA ALA A 56 6.15 -15.01 6.98
C ALA A 56 6.46 -13.64 7.61
N ALA A 57 5.52 -12.70 7.60
CA ALA A 57 5.65 -11.39 8.25
C ALA A 57 5.42 -11.45 9.77
N VAL A 58 4.79 -12.53 10.28
CA VAL A 58 4.43 -12.74 11.69
C VAL A 58 3.73 -11.50 12.26
N GLU A 59 4.34 -10.78 13.22
CA GLU A 59 3.79 -9.58 13.86
C GLU A 59 4.04 -8.28 13.07
N THR A 60 4.73 -8.38 11.93
CA THR A 60 5.07 -7.21 11.10
C THR A 60 3.89 -6.82 10.23
N PRO A 61 3.40 -5.56 10.28
CA PRO A 61 2.31 -5.12 9.43
C PRO A 61 2.63 -5.27 7.94
N MET A 62 1.66 -5.77 7.18
CA MET A 62 1.71 -5.93 5.74
C MET A 62 0.80 -4.90 5.06
N ILE A 63 1.35 -4.22 4.06
CA ILE A 63 0.65 -3.29 3.20
C ILE A 63 0.54 -3.93 1.82
N LEU A 64 -0.69 -4.12 1.34
CA LEU A 64 -0.95 -4.57 -0.02
C LEU A 64 -0.49 -3.50 -1.02
N TYR A 65 -0.05 -3.89 -2.21
CA TYR A 65 0.23 -2.93 -3.28
C TYR A 65 -0.54 -3.29 -4.54
N ASN A 66 -1.65 -2.57 -4.74
CA ASN A 66 -2.51 -2.68 -5.90
C ASN A 66 -2.06 -1.69 -6.99
N ILE A 67 -1.61 -2.22 -8.14
CA ILE A 67 -1.17 -1.42 -9.29
C ILE A 67 -1.52 -2.12 -10.62
N PRO A 68 -2.81 -2.12 -11.01
CA PRO A 68 -3.31 -2.89 -12.16
C PRO A 68 -2.62 -2.52 -13.47
N SER A 69 -2.19 -1.26 -13.62
CA SER A 69 -1.44 -0.80 -14.80
C SER A 69 -0.11 -1.54 -15.01
N ARG A 70 0.44 -2.19 -13.97
CA ARG A 70 1.68 -3.00 -14.05
C ARG A 70 1.44 -4.49 -13.86
N THR A 71 0.41 -4.86 -13.12
CA THR A 71 0.13 -6.28 -12.75
C THR A 71 -0.95 -6.92 -13.62
N VAL A 72 -1.75 -6.11 -14.34
CA VAL A 72 -2.99 -6.48 -15.06
C VAL A 72 -4.14 -6.92 -14.14
N ILE A 73 -3.83 -7.41 -12.94
CA ILE A 73 -4.81 -7.77 -11.92
C ILE A 73 -5.13 -6.54 -11.09
N ASN A 74 -6.43 -6.27 -10.98
CA ASN A 74 -6.96 -5.35 -10.00
C ASN A 74 -7.46 -6.09 -8.76
N LEU A 75 -6.99 -5.68 -7.59
CA LEU A 75 -7.63 -6.01 -6.32
C LEU A 75 -8.76 -5.01 -6.11
N SER A 76 -10.01 -5.44 -6.26
CA SER A 76 -11.16 -4.55 -6.00
C SER A 76 -11.21 -4.15 -4.51
N PRO A 77 -11.79 -2.99 -4.18
CA PRO A 77 -12.02 -2.57 -2.79
C PRO A 77 -12.66 -3.65 -1.91
N GLU A 78 -13.68 -4.33 -2.44
CA GLU A 78 -14.36 -5.46 -1.78
C GLU A 78 -13.40 -6.60 -1.48
N PHE A 79 -12.54 -6.99 -2.43
CA PHE A 79 -11.60 -8.08 -2.21
C PHE A 79 -10.51 -7.71 -1.20
N MET A 80 -10.05 -6.46 -1.23
CA MET A 80 -9.05 -5.99 -0.26
C MET A 80 -9.62 -5.97 1.16
N SER A 81 -10.89 -5.56 1.33
CA SER A 81 -11.60 -5.66 2.62
C SER A 81 -11.72 -7.11 3.09
N GLU A 82 -12.08 -8.06 2.21
CA GLU A 82 -12.10 -9.49 2.55
C GLU A 82 -10.72 -10.00 3.01
N LEU A 83 -9.64 -9.61 2.32
CA LEU A 83 -8.28 -9.99 2.71
C LEU A 83 -7.91 -9.42 4.09
N ALA A 84 -8.29 -8.17 4.37
CA ALA A 84 -8.05 -7.53 5.66
C ALA A 84 -8.80 -8.23 6.81
N ALA A 85 -10.03 -8.67 6.55
CA ALA A 85 -10.85 -9.40 7.53
C ALA A 85 -10.35 -10.83 7.80
N GLU A 86 -9.64 -11.44 6.85
CA GLU A 86 -9.13 -12.81 6.96
C GLU A 86 -7.66 -12.90 7.42
N ILE A 87 -6.88 -11.82 7.25
CA ILE A 87 -5.44 -11.80 7.46
C ILE A 87 -5.08 -10.65 8.41
N ASP A 88 -4.98 -10.96 9.71
CA ASP A 88 -4.90 -9.98 10.80
C ASP A 88 -3.80 -8.91 10.66
N ASN A 89 -2.67 -9.24 10.03
CA ASN A 89 -1.55 -8.31 9.86
C ASN A 89 -1.60 -7.54 8.53
N VAL A 90 -2.65 -7.68 7.71
CA VAL A 90 -2.90 -6.80 6.57
C VAL A 90 -3.60 -5.53 7.06
N VAL A 91 -2.85 -4.44 7.12
CA VAL A 91 -3.32 -3.20 7.77
C VAL A 91 -3.59 -2.06 6.79
N GLY A 92 -3.11 -2.17 5.55
CA GLY A 92 -3.30 -1.11 4.58
C GLY A 92 -3.04 -1.51 3.15
N VAL A 93 -3.23 -0.55 2.25
CA VAL A 93 -2.94 -0.68 0.82
C VAL A 93 -2.28 0.57 0.26
N LYS A 94 -1.20 0.38 -0.49
CA LYS A 94 -0.73 1.34 -1.49
C LYS A 94 -1.63 1.22 -2.72
N GLN A 95 -2.58 2.13 -2.86
CA GLN A 95 -3.55 2.12 -3.95
C GLN A 95 -3.04 2.97 -5.11
N ALA A 96 -2.61 2.31 -6.20
CA ALA A 96 -2.21 2.93 -7.46
C ALA A 96 -3.21 2.65 -8.60
N ASN A 97 -4.48 2.41 -8.23
CA ASN A 97 -5.62 2.43 -9.13
C ASN A 97 -6.49 3.66 -8.84
N ASP A 98 -6.30 4.72 -9.62
CA ASP A 98 -6.93 6.03 -9.39
C ASP A 98 -8.46 6.00 -9.55
N ASP A 99 -8.97 5.12 -10.42
CA ASP A 99 -10.41 4.99 -10.73
C ASP A 99 -11.22 4.39 -9.57
N GLU A 100 -10.56 3.61 -8.71
CA GLU A 100 -11.16 2.98 -7.53
C GLU A 100 -10.57 3.54 -6.22
N LEU A 101 -10.07 4.77 -6.26
CA LEU A 101 -9.62 5.47 -5.07
C LEU A 101 -10.83 5.78 -4.17
N GLY A 102 -10.83 5.20 -2.97
CA GLY A 102 -11.90 5.33 -1.99
C GLY A 102 -11.49 4.71 -0.65
N PRO A 103 -12.24 4.96 0.44
CA PRO A 103 -12.08 4.22 1.68
C PRO A 103 -12.28 2.72 1.46
N ILE A 104 -11.47 1.90 2.12
CA ILE A 104 -11.57 0.44 2.08
C ILE A 104 -11.70 -0.05 3.53
N GLU A 105 -12.76 -0.79 3.81
CA GLU A 105 -13.01 -1.30 5.16
C GLU A 105 -11.84 -2.17 5.64
N GLY A 106 -11.41 -1.93 6.89
CA GLY A 106 -10.29 -2.64 7.52
C GLY A 106 -8.89 -2.20 7.08
N LEU A 107 -8.75 -1.23 6.16
CA LEU A 107 -7.45 -0.83 5.62
C LEU A 107 -7.18 0.67 5.67
N ASP A 108 -5.96 1.01 6.07
CA ASP A 108 -5.37 2.31 5.76
C ASP A 108 -5.12 2.44 4.25
N VAL A 109 -5.58 3.52 3.64
CA VAL A 109 -5.37 3.78 2.20
C VAL A 109 -4.24 4.78 2.01
N LEU A 110 -3.19 4.35 1.31
CA LEU A 110 -2.03 5.16 0.95
C LEU A 110 -2.04 5.45 -0.56
N ALA A 111 -1.90 6.71 -0.95
CA ALA A 111 -1.75 7.11 -2.34
C ALA A 111 -0.56 6.40 -2.99
N GLY A 112 -0.82 5.70 -4.10
CA GLY A 112 0.20 5.00 -4.87
C GLY A 112 0.78 5.79 -6.03
N ASN A 113 0.12 6.89 -6.43
CA ASN A 113 0.54 7.82 -7.47
C ASN A 113 0.56 9.25 -6.92
N ASP A 114 1.53 10.06 -7.32
CA ASP A 114 1.70 11.44 -6.83
C ASP A 114 0.49 12.34 -7.16
N ALA A 115 -0.09 12.18 -8.35
CA ALA A 115 -1.22 12.99 -8.83
C ALA A 115 -2.53 12.81 -8.05
N ILE A 116 -2.66 11.73 -7.28
CA ILE A 116 -3.85 11.49 -6.44
C ILE A 116 -3.60 11.74 -4.96
N PHE A 117 -2.43 12.24 -4.58
CA PHE A 117 -2.05 12.31 -3.17
C PHE A 117 -3.02 13.20 -2.37
N LEU A 118 -3.31 14.42 -2.85
CA LEU A 118 -4.27 15.30 -2.20
C LEU A 118 -5.67 14.67 -2.14
N ARG A 119 -6.16 14.11 -3.26
CA ARG A 119 -7.46 13.44 -3.30
C ARG A 119 -7.55 12.29 -2.30
N CYS A 120 -6.47 11.53 -2.13
CA CYS A 120 -6.41 10.44 -1.16
C CYS A 120 -6.55 10.96 0.28
N LEU A 121 -5.90 12.08 0.61
CA LEU A 121 -6.04 12.70 1.93
C LEU A 121 -7.45 13.28 2.14
N GLU A 122 -8.04 13.91 1.12
CA GLU A 122 -9.40 14.49 1.20
C GLU A 122 -10.49 13.44 1.49
N ILE A 123 -10.29 12.18 1.08
CA ILE A 123 -11.22 11.08 1.36
C ILE A 123 -10.90 10.30 2.66
N GLY A 124 -9.94 10.80 3.46
CA GLY A 124 -9.55 10.17 4.73
C GLY A 124 -8.45 9.11 4.62
N GLY A 125 -7.72 9.06 3.50
CA GLY A 125 -6.53 8.23 3.37
C GLY A 125 -5.40 8.69 4.30
N THR A 126 -4.51 7.76 4.64
CA THR A 126 -3.54 7.90 5.74
C THR A 126 -2.22 8.53 5.28
N GLY A 127 -1.99 8.65 3.97
CA GLY A 127 -0.74 9.17 3.42
C GLY A 127 -0.49 8.73 1.98
N GLY A 128 0.79 8.63 1.60
CA GLY A 128 1.20 8.20 0.27
C GLY A 128 2.60 7.60 0.24
N ILE A 129 2.84 6.69 -0.70
CA ILE A 129 4.17 6.14 -1.02
C ILE A 129 4.55 6.68 -2.40
N LEU A 130 5.21 7.84 -2.38
CA LEU A 130 5.30 8.78 -3.50
C LEU A 130 6.65 8.75 -4.19
N VAL A 131 6.68 8.98 -5.50
CA VAL A 131 7.93 9.06 -6.26
C VAL A 131 8.53 10.45 -6.11
N SER A 132 7.70 11.49 -6.26
CA SER A 132 8.14 12.89 -6.23
C SER A 132 8.70 13.31 -4.87
N SER A 133 8.38 12.62 -3.77
CA SER A 133 8.96 12.89 -2.45
C SER A 133 10.49 12.70 -2.39
N HIS A 134 11.09 12.00 -3.37
CA HIS A 134 12.56 11.92 -3.50
C HIS A 134 13.18 13.25 -3.97
N LEU A 135 12.39 14.12 -4.61
CA LEU A 135 12.83 15.41 -5.15
C LEU A 135 12.27 16.59 -4.34
N VAL A 136 10.98 16.52 -4.00
CA VAL A 136 10.20 17.59 -3.35
C VAL A 136 9.60 17.10 -2.02
N GLY A 137 10.42 16.38 -1.24
CA GLY A 137 10.03 15.81 0.05
C GLY A 137 9.45 16.84 1.04
N PRO A 138 10.08 18.02 1.23
CA PRO A 138 9.54 19.08 2.08
C PRO A 138 8.15 19.56 1.64
N GLU A 139 7.93 19.76 0.35
CA GLU A 139 6.65 20.22 -0.21
C GLU A 139 5.57 19.14 -0.07
N MET A 140 5.91 17.87 -0.31
CA MET A 140 4.99 16.75 -0.07
C MET A 140 4.60 16.63 1.41
N ARG A 141 5.53 16.94 2.32
CA ARG A 141 5.27 16.98 3.76
C ARG A 141 4.34 18.15 4.11
N GLU A 142 4.58 19.33 3.56
CA GLU A 142 3.73 20.51 3.76
C GLU A 142 2.31 20.26 3.25
N LEU A 143 2.16 19.65 2.06
CA LEU A 143 0.87 19.25 1.52
C LEU A 143 0.12 18.31 2.49
N TYR A 144 0.82 17.30 3.03
CA TYR A 144 0.24 16.38 4.00
C TYR A 144 -0.24 17.10 5.26
N GLU A 145 0.57 17.98 5.84
CA GLU A 145 0.23 18.72 7.06
C GLU A 145 -0.93 19.69 6.82
N ALA A 146 -0.95 20.40 5.69
CA ALA A 146 -2.06 21.29 5.31
C ALA A 146 -3.36 20.50 5.15
N ALA A 147 -3.35 19.41 4.37
CA ALA A 147 -4.54 18.60 4.14
C ALA A 147 -5.08 17.96 5.43
N THR A 148 -4.21 17.39 6.27
CA THR A 148 -4.61 16.70 7.50
C THR A 148 -5.00 17.64 8.65
N SER A 149 -4.59 18.90 8.61
CA SER A 149 -5.04 19.95 9.54
C SER A 149 -6.30 20.68 9.09
N GLY A 150 -6.79 20.41 7.87
CA GLY A 150 -8.00 21.00 7.29
C GLY A 150 -7.78 22.27 6.48
N ASP A 151 -6.53 22.70 6.27
CA ASP A 151 -6.18 23.81 5.38
C ASP A 151 -6.11 23.34 3.92
N LEU A 152 -7.29 23.05 3.36
CA LEU A 152 -7.42 22.52 2.00
C LEU A 152 -7.03 23.53 0.92
N ASP A 153 -7.12 24.83 1.19
CA ASP A 153 -6.72 25.86 0.23
C ASP A 153 -5.20 25.86 0.09
N ARG A 154 -4.46 25.83 1.21
CA ARG A 154 -2.99 25.69 1.17
C ARG A 154 -2.57 24.38 0.52
N ALA A 155 -3.26 23.27 0.84
CA ALA A 155 -2.94 21.97 0.25
C ALA A 155 -3.10 21.98 -1.29
N ARG A 156 -4.11 22.68 -1.82
CA ARG A 156 -4.33 22.84 -3.27
C ARG A 156 -3.33 23.76 -3.95
N GLU A 157 -2.79 24.76 -3.26
CA GLU A 157 -1.73 25.63 -3.80
C GLU A 157 -0.42 24.88 -4.00
N ILE A 158 -0.12 23.90 -3.14
CA ILE A 158 1.10 23.10 -3.20
C ILE A 158 0.98 21.98 -4.26
N HIS A 159 -0.23 21.42 -4.43
CA HIS A 159 -0.51 20.30 -5.32
C HIS A 159 -0.38 20.65 -6.81
#